data_AF-A0A940XQ24-F1
#
_entry.id   AF-A0A940XQ24-F1
#
_cell.length_a   1.000
_cell.length_b   1.000
_cell.length_c   1.000
_cell.angle_alpha   90.00
_cell.angle_beta   90.00
_cell.angle_gamma   90.00
#
_symmetry.space_group_name_H-M   'P 1'
#
loop_
_entity.id
_entity.type
_entity.pdbx_description
1 polymer ?
#
loop_
_entity_poly.entity_id
_entity_poly.type
_entity_poly.pdbx_seq_one_letter_code
_entity_poly.pdbx_strand_id
1 'polypeptide(L)'
;MMRDLNAELSRMSDLGQLTGQAVESVLVACGWAGERRNPAKEWATTWSRDGAAAWIQSDGPSVEVEFTLWYREVGEERLDLDAYMDELYDAAVAELPPVVERLLSGALVPRLEASDEDLTGGADFIEHSAWRVADKVVLAGVKQDDTDTPVQLVVVLREYGTDQVRRSRGGVRAASVSPAPAPPPPPATPATAPTVPVRACPSTGPL
;
A
#
# COMPACT_ATOMS: atom_id res chain seq x y z
N MET A 1 3.33 6.78 12.96
CA MET A 1 2.33 5.90 13.60
C MET A 1 1.77 5.02 12.51
N MET A 2 1.93 3.71 12.64
CA MET A 2 1.53 2.75 11.62
C MET A 2 0.02 2.47 11.72
N ARG A 3 -0.63 2.32 10.57
CA ARG A 3 -2.09 2.39 10.48
C ARG A 3 -2.77 1.02 10.55
N ASP A 4 -3.95 1.01 11.14
CA ASP A 4 -4.88 -0.11 11.11
C ASP A 4 -5.65 -0.16 9.79
N LEU A 5 -5.62 -1.32 9.13
CA LEU A 5 -6.30 -1.62 7.85
C LEU A 5 -7.46 -2.61 8.00
N ASN A 6 -7.78 -3.04 9.23
CA ASN A 6 -8.76 -4.09 9.45
C ASN A 6 -10.15 -3.76 8.88
N ALA A 7 -10.58 -2.50 8.92
CA ALA A 7 -11.88 -2.10 8.41
C ALA A 7 -11.94 -2.21 6.88
N GLU A 8 -10.90 -1.72 6.19
CA GLU A 8 -10.73 -1.82 4.74
C GLU A 8 -10.69 -3.28 4.30
N LEU A 9 -9.79 -4.07 4.90
CA LEU A 9 -9.60 -5.48 4.56
C LEU A 9 -10.86 -6.29 4.83
N SER A 10 -11.52 -6.11 5.97
CA SER A 10 -12.75 -6.85 6.29
C SER A 10 -13.84 -6.59 5.26
N ARG A 11 -14.05 -5.31 4.89
CA ARG A 11 -15.06 -4.93 3.88
C ARG A 11 -14.73 -5.47 2.49
N MET A 12 -13.45 -5.44 2.09
CA MET A 12 -13.04 -5.96 0.79
C MET A 12 -13.08 -7.49 0.74
N SER A 13 -12.80 -8.18 1.85
CA SER A 13 -12.95 -9.63 1.96
C SER A 13 -14.40 -10.11 1.88
N ASP A 14 -15.37 -9.23 2.14
CA ASP A 14 -16.81 -9.50 1.96
C ASP A 14 -17.31 -9.29 0.53
N LEU A 15 -16.49 -8.68 -0.33
CA LEU A 15 -16.85 -8.52 -1.74
C LEU A 15 -16.79 -9.87 -2.44
N GLY A 16 -17.86 -10.22 -3.17
CA GLY A 16 -17.85 -11.42 -4.01
C GLY A 16 -16.78 -11.39 -5.11
N GLN A 17 -16.33 -10.20 -5.53
CA GLN A 17 -15.19 -10.02 -6.41
C GLN A 17 -14.50 -8.68 -6.14
N LEU A 18 -13.17 -8.66 -6.11
CA LEU A 18 -12.33 -7.46 -6.10
C LEU A 18 -12.32 -6.86 -7.50
N THR A 19 -13.27 -5.98 -7.78
CA THR A 19 -13.24 -5.12 -8.97
C THR A 19 -12.74 -3.73 -8.60
N GLY A 20 -12.16 -3.00 -9.55
CA GLY A 20 -11.63 -1.65 -9.29
C GLY A 20 -12.68 -0.69 -8.70
N GLN A 21 -13.91 -0.70 -9.21
CA GLN A 21 -15.00 0.13 -8.70
C GLN A 21 -15.46 -0.29 -7.29
N ALA A 22 -15.50 -1.60 -7.00
CA ALA A 22 -15.89 -2.09 -5.68
C ALA A 22 -14.84 -1.73 -4.62
N VAL A 23 -13.56 -1.89 -4.94
CA VAL A 23 -12.44 -1.49 -4.07
C VAL A 23 -12.44 0.03 -3.86
N GLU A 24 -12.57 0.83 -4.93
CA GLU A 24 -12.69 2.28 -4.86
C GLU A 24 -13.81 2.71 -3.89
N SER A 25 -14.98 2.09 -4.00
CA SER A 25 -16.11 2.38 -3.12
C SER A 25 -15.79 2.12 -1.65
N VAL A 26 -15.08 1.03 -1.34
CA VAL A 26 -14.63 0.73 0.03
C VAL A 26 -13.60 1.75 0.51
N LEU A 27 -12.61 2.10 -0.31
CA LEU A 27 -11.57 3.06 0.04
C LEU A 27 -12.16 4.46 0.31
N VAL A 28 -13.07 4.94 -0.53
CA VAL A 28 -13.82 6.19 -0.31
C VAL A 28 -14.61 6.14 1.00
N ALA A 29 -15.32 5.04 1.25
CA ALA A 29 -16.10 4.86 2.49
C ALA A 29 -15.22 4.78 3.75
N CYS A 30 -13.95 4.42 3.59
CA CYS A 30 -12.93 4.47 4.63
C CYS A 30 -12.13 5.78 4.61
N GLY A 31 -12.56 6.82 3.88
CA GLY A 31 -11.94 8.14 3.91
C GLY A 31 -10.60 8.25 3.19
N TRP A 32 -10.27 7.33 2.28
CA TRP A 32 -9.09 7.45 1.44
C TRP A 32 -9.31 8.49 0.34
N ALA A 33 -8.28 9.28 0.07
CA ALA A 33 -8.26 10.23 -1.05
C ALA A 33 -7.64 9.55 -2.27
N GLY A 34 -8.45 9.39 -3.33
CA GLY A 34 -8.05 8.74 -4.58
C GLY A 34 -7.58 9.73 -5.64
N GLU A 35 -6.58 9.33 -6.43
CA GLU A 35 -6.10 10.03 -7.61
C GLU A 35 -6.19 9.12 -8.84
N ARG A 36 -6.89 9.60 -9.88
CA ARG A 36 -6.98 8.90 -11.17
C ARG A 36 -5.77 9.26 -12.04
N ARG A 37 -4.67 8.55 -11.83
CA ARG A 37 -3.44 8.72 -12.64
C ARG A 37 -3.50 8.02 -13.99
N ASN A 38 -4.27 6.93 -14.08
CA ASN A 38 -4.47 6.23 -15.35
C ASN A 38 -5.84 6.60 -15.96
N PRO A 39 -5.88 7.43 -17.02
CA PRO A 39 -7.14 7.82 -17.65
C PRO A 39 -7.87 6.64 -18.31
N ALA A 40 -7.17 5.55 -18.62
CA ALA A 40 -7.77 4.35 -19.23
C ALA A 40 -8.61 3.52 -18.25
N LYS A 41 -8.47 3.73 -16.93
CA LYS A 41 -9.30 3.09 -15.90
C LYS A 41 -10.39 4.06 -15.49
N GLU A 42 -11.61 3.57 -15.23
CA GLU A 42 -12.76 4.41 -14.81
C GLU A 42 -12.72 4.82 -13.34
N TRP A 43 -11.78 4.28 -12.58
CA TRP A 43 -11.66 4.36 -11.13
C TRP A 43 -10.23 4.83 -10.74
N ALA A 44 -10.04 5.38 -9.53
CA ALA A 44 -8.74 5.90 -9.10
C ALA A 44 -7.75 4.78 -8.72
N THR A 45 -6.51 4.87 -9.21
CA THR A 45 -5.49 3.83 -9.03
C THR A 45 -4.59 4.08 -7.83
N THR A 46 -4.34 5.34 -7.49
CA THR A 46 -3.55 5.74 -6.32
C THR A 46 -4.47 6.23 -5.22
N TRP A 47 -4.17 5.87 -3.98
CA TRP A 47 -4.91 6.29 -2.81
C TRP A 47 -3.95 6.70 -1.70
N SER A 48 -4.34 7.68 -0.90
CA SER A 48 -3.59 8.07 0.29
C SER A 48 -4.53 8.43 1.43
N ARG A 49 -4.10 8.13 2.67
CA ARG A 49 -4.74 8.60 3.89
C ARG A 49 -3.72 8.50 5.03
N ASP A 50 -3.60 9.54 5.85
CA ASP A 50 -2.76 9.57 7.07
C ASP A 50 -1.31 9.05 6.91
N GLY A 51 -0.66 9.34 5.77
CA GLY A 51 0.71 8.91 5.48
C GLY A 51 0.85 7.47 4.99
N ALA A 52 -0.24 6.70 4.91
CA ALA A 52 -0.28 5.43 4.19
C ALA A 52 -0.70 5.66 2.74
N ALA A 53 -0.16 4.84 1.84
CA ALA A 53 -0.56 4.79 0.45
C ALA A 53 -1.27 3.46 0.16
N ALA A 54 -2.18 3.46 -0.82
CA ALA A 54 -2.70 2.24 -1.39
C ALA A 54 -2.72 2.35 -2.91
N TRP A 55 -2.54 1.21 -3.56
CA TRP A 55 -2.51 1.10 -5.01
C TRP A 55 -3.35 -0.09 -5.43
N ILE A 56 -4.17 0.10 -6.46
CA ILE A 56 -4.98 -0.98 -7.02
C ILE A 56 -4.39 -1.36 -8.37
N GLN A 57 -3.99 -2.61 -8.50
CA GLN A 57 -3.39 -3.21 -9.69
C GLN A 57 -4.39 -4.09 -10.43
N SER A 58 -4.35 -4.07 -11.76
CA SER A 58 -5.29 -4.85 -12.58
C SER A 58 -4.75 -5.09 -13.98
N ASP A 59 -4.51 -6.36 -14.33
CA ASP A 59 -4.30 -6.84 -15.70
C ASP A 59 -5.53 -7.59 -16.28
N GLY A 60 -6.66 -7.59 -15.54
CA GLY A 60 -7.89 -8.30 -15.88
C GLY A 60 -9.12 -7.81 -15.08
N PRO A 61 -10.21 -8.60 -15.02
CA PRO A 61 -11.46 -8.23 -14.35
C PRO A 61 -11.35 -8.19 -12.82
N SER A 62 -10.42 -8.97 -12.25
CA SER A 62 -10.07 -8.92 -10.84
C SER A 62 -8.90 -7.97 -10.60
N VAL A 63 -8.84 -7.40 -9.40
CA VAL A 63 -7.80 -6.46 -8.98
C VAL A 63 -7.06 -6.98 -7.76
N GLU A 64 -5.80 -6.59 -7.65
CA GLU A 64 -5.00 -6.69 -6.43
C GLU A 64 -4.94 -5.31 -5.79
N VAL A 65 -5.02 -5.26 -4.46
CA VAL A 65 -4.93 -4.03 -3.68
C VAL A 65 -3.72 -4.14 -2.78
N GLU A 66 -2.78 -3.21 -2.94
CA GLU A 66 -1.56 -3.13 -2.13
C GLU A 66 -1.61 -1.87 -1.27
N PHE A 67 -1.39 -2.02 0.03
CA PHE A 67 -1.28 -0.93 1.00
C PHE A 67 0.18 -0.80 1.44
N THR A 68 0.83 0.31 1.12
CA THR A 68 2.18 0.62 1.60
C THR A 68 2.08 1.34 2.94
N LEU A 69 2.54 0.69 4.01
CA LEU A 69 2.48 1.18 5.39
C LEU A 69 3.77 1.86 5.84
N TRP A 70 4.89 1.44 5.25
CA TRP A 70 6.20 2.00 5.48
C TRP A 70 7.00 1.87 4.20
N TYR A 71 7.80 2.88 3.90
CA TYR A 71 8.78 2.81 2.82
C TYR A 71 9.99 3.65 3.23
N ARG A 72 11.15 3.27 2.71
CA ARG A 72 12.35 4.10 2.81
C ARG A 72 13.13 3.98 1.52
N GLU A 73 13.45 5.14 0.95
CA GLU A 73 14.24 5.28 -0.26
C GLU A 73 15.64 4.69 -0.07
N VAL A 74 16.15 4.05 -1.13
CA VAL A 74 17.55 3.65 -1.21
C VAL A 74 18.37 4.89 -1.52
N GLY A 75 19.34 5.22 -0.67
CA GLY A 75 20.20 6.39 -0.87
C GLY A 75 21.39 6.02 -1.75
N GLU A 76 21.55 6.69 -2.89
CA GLU A 76 22.62 6.43 -3.86
C GLU A 76 24.03 6.83 -3.36
N GLU A 77 24.14 7.66 -2.32
CA GLU A 77 25.41 8.22 -1.83
C GLU A 77 25.91 7.56 -0.53
N ARG A 78 26.14 6.24 -0.55
CA ARG A 78 26.72 5.49 0.60
C ARG A 78 27.96 4.72 0.18
N LEU A 79 29.01 4.76 1.01
CA LEU A 79 30.30 4.09 0.74
C LEU A 79 30.22 2.56 0.83
N ASP A 80 29.22 2.03 1.53
CA ASP A 80 28.92 0.60 1.67
C ASP A 80 27.41 0.40 1.47
N LEU A 81 27.04 0.12 0.21
CA LEU A 81 25.64 -0.05 -0.18
C LEU A 81 25.07 -1.34 0.40
N ASP A 82 25.84 -2.44 0.38
CA ASP A 82 25.39 -3.75 0.84
C ASP A 82 25.04 -3.71 2.32
N ALA A 83 25.92 -3.17 3.17
CA ALA A 83 25.64 -3.03 4.60
C ALA A 83 24.44 -2.09 4.87
N TYR A 84 24.28 -1.02 4.08
CA TYR A 84 23.12 -0.14 4.19
C TYR A 84 21.82 -0.84 3.80
N MET A 85 21.84 -1.69 2.77
CA MET A 85 20.69 -2.47 2.35
C MET A 85 20.29 -3.52 3.40
N ASP A 86 21.27 -4.20 4.02
CA ASP A 86 21.01 -5.13 5.12
C ASP A 86 20.34 -4.41 6.31
N GLU A 87 20.86 -3.25 6.73
CA GLU A 87 20.25 -2.43 7.78
C GLU A 87 18.82 -1.99 7.41
N LEU A 88 18.59 -1.71 6.12
CA LEU A 88 17.30 -1.28 5.60
C LEU A 88 16.27 -2.41 5.64
N TYR A 89 16.69 -3.62 5.27
CA TYR A 89 15.88 -4.82 5.34
C TYR A 89 15.57 -5.19 6.78
N ASP A 90 16.58 -5.22 7.66
CA ASP A 90 16.40 -5.51 9.09
C ASP A 90 15.42 -4.54 9.75
N ALA A 91 15.52 -3.25 9.42
CA ALA A 91 14.58 -2.25 9.92
C ALA A 91 13.14 -2.49 9.42
N ALA A 92 12.97 -2.85 8.15
CA ALA A 92 11.65 -3.13 7.59
C ALA A 92 11.05 -4.43 8.17
N VAL A 93 11.87 -5.47 8.33
CA VAL A 93 11.50 -6.74 8.93
C VAL A 93 11.08 -6.55 10.39
N ALA A 94 11.81 -5.72 11.16
CA ALA A 94 11.45 -5.41 12.54
C ALA A 94 10.08 -4.71 12.68
N GLU A 95 9.59 -4.06 11.63
CA GLU A 95 8.29 -3.39 11.58
C GLU A 95 7.14 -4.33 11.16
N LEU A 96 7.45 -5.51 10.61
CA LEU A 96 6.44 -6.49 10.17
C LEU A 96 5.64 -7.10 11.34
N PRO A 97 6.24 -7.60 12.45
CA PRO A 97 5.47 -8.19 13.54
C PRO A 97 4.40 -7.25 14.12
N PRO A 98 4.66 -5.96 14.37
CA PRO A 98 3.61 -5.02 14.77
C PRO A 98 2.46 -4.86 13.75
N VAL A 99 2.72 -4.97 12.43
CA VAL A 99 1.65 -5.01 11.41
C VAL A 99 0.82 -6.26 11.57
N VAL A 100 1.49 -7.41 11.63
CA VAL A 100 0.85 -8.71 11.73
C VAL A 100 0.00 -8.80 13.00
N GLU A 101 0.51 -8.37 14.14
CA GLU A 101 -0.26 -8.31 15.40
C GLU A 101 -1.51 -7.46 15.28
N ARG A 102 -1.42 -6.29 14.61
CA ARG A 102 -2.60 -5.44 14.39
C ARG A 102 -3.63 -6.10 13.49
N LEU A 103 -3.21 -6.72 12.38
CA LEU A 103 -4.09 -7.51 11.53
C LEU A 103 -4.74 -8.66 12.33
N LEU A 104 -3.96 -9.31 13.18
CA LEU A 104 -4.38 -10.40 14.05
C LEU A 104 -5.12 -9.98 15.34
N SER A 105 -5.43 -8.68 15.48
CA SER A 105 -6.21 -8.14 16.61
C SER A 105 -7.60 -7.63 16.22
N GLY A 106 -7.89 -7.58 14.92
CA GLY A 106 -9.10 -6.97 14.40
C GLY A 106 -10.21 -7.94 14.00
N ALA A 107 -11.24 -7.41 13.35
CA ALA A 107 -12.41 -8.17 12.90
C ALA A 107 -12.10 -9.25 11.85
N LEU A 108 -10.90 -9.20 11.24
CA LEU A 108 -10.47 -10.15 10.21
C LEU A 108 -10.08 -11.51 10.80
N VAL A 109 -9.60 -11.54 12.05
CA VAL A 109 -9.01 -12.72 12.73
C VAL A 109 -9.85 -13.98 12.63
N PRO A 110 -11.16 -13.98 12.93
CA PRO A 110 -11.94 -15.22 12.95
C PRO A 110 -12.08 -15.87 11.56
N ARG A 111 -11.65 -15.18 10.50
CA ARG A 111 -11.80 -15.57 9.10
C ARG A 111 -10.46 -15.87 8.42
N LEU A 112 -9.34 -15.57 9.09
CA LEU A 112 -8.01 -15.80 8.55
C LEU A 112 -7.65 -17.28 8.75
N GLU A 113 -7.29 -17.92 7.66
CA GLU A 113 -6.81 -19.30 7.64
C GLU A 113 -5.33 -19.30 7.25
N ALA A 114 -4.47 -19.75 8.16
CA ALA A 114 -3.07 -20.00 7.81
C ALA A 114 -2.99 -21.14 6.80
N SER A 115 -2.06 -21.05 5.86
CA SER A 115 -1.83 -22.07 4.84
C SER A 115 -0.34 -22.32 4.68
N ASP A 116 0.03 -23.58 4.49
CA ASP A 116 1.40 -23.98 4.12
C ASP A 116 1.65 -23.83 2.60
N GLU A 117 0.63 -23.46 1.82
CA GLU A 117 0.77 -23.15 0.40
C GLU A 117 1.56 -21.84 0.21
N ASP A 118 2.29 -21.76 -0.90
CA ASP A 118 2.86 -20.49 -1.34
C ASP A 118 1.74 -19.55 -1.81
N LEU A 119 1.37 -18.62 -0.92
CA LEU A 119 0.37 -17.59 -1.16
C LEU A 119 0.97 -16.28 -1.67
N THR A 120 2.27 -16.21 -1.97
CA THR A 120 2.93 -14.98 -2.44
C THR A 120 2.57 -14.63 -3.89
N GLY A 121 1.99 -15.56 -4.64
CA GLY A 121 1.67 -15.33 -6.05
C GLY A 121 2.92 -15.21 -6.92
N GLY A 122 4.08 -15.64 -6.40
CA GLY A 122 5.38 -15.50 -7.05
C GLY A 122 6.02 -14.12 -6.90
N ALA A 123 5.51 -13.27 -6.00
CA ALA A 123 6.17 -12.02 -5.65
C ALA A 123 7.33 -12.28 -4.67
N ASP A 124 8.43 -11.57 -4.89
CA ASP A 124 9.66 -11.73 -4.11
C ASP A 124 9.59 -10.90 -2.83
N PHE A 125 9.19 -11.55 -1.74
CA PHE A 125 9.20 -10.97 -0.39
C PHE A 125 10.48 -11.36 0.35
N ILE A 126 11.06 -10.38 1.04
CA ILE A 126 12.19 -10.58 1.96
C ILE A 126 11.71 -11.36 3.18
N GLU A 127 10.60 -10.91 3.77
CA GLU A 127 9.88 -11.62 4.83
C GLU A 127 8.39 -11.35 4.72
N HIS A 128 7.55 -12.35 5.03
CA HIS A 128 6.10 -12.20 4.91
C HIS A 128 5.32 -13.15 5.84
N SER A 129 4.04 -12.82 5.99
CA SER A 129 3.00 -13.69 6.54
C SER A 129 1.78 -13.59 5.64
N ALA A 130 1.17 -14.74 5.33
CA ALA A 130 0.04 -14.80 4.42
C ALA A 130 -1.06 -15.71 4.97
N TRP A 131 -2.29 -15.35 4.66
CA TRP A 131 -3.50 -16.03 5.09
C TRP A 131 -4.51 -16.08 3.96
N ARG A 132 -5.34 -17.11 3.98
CA ARG A 132 -6.56 -17.15 3.17
C ARG A 132 -7.70 -16.51 3.95
N VAL A 133 -8.60 -15.85 3.24
CA VAL A 133 -9.85 -15.35 3.77
C VAL A 133 -10.92 -15.53 2.70
N ALA A 134 -11.84 -16.49 2.93
CA ALA A 134 -12.79 -16.94 1.91
C ALA A 134 -12.08 -17.32 0.58
N ASP A 135 -12.40 -16.65 -0.51
CA ASP A 135 -11.83 -16.82 -1.84
C ASP A 135 -10.69 -15.83 -2.14
N LYS A 136 -10.11 -15.20 -1.11
CA LYS A 136 -9.05 -14.19 -1.22
C LYS A 136 -7.81 -14.57 -0.41
N VAL A 137 -6.73 -13.86 -0.68
CA VAL A 137 -5.46 -13.92 0.06
C VAL A 137 -5.20 -12.55 0.67
N VAL A 138 -4.86 -12.53 1.96
CA VAL A 138 -4.29 -11.38 2.65
C VAL A 138 -2.84 -11.71 2.95
N LEU A 139 -1.92 -10.84 2.55
CA LEU A 139 -0.50 -11.00 2.77
C LEU A 139 0.06 -9.72 3.39
N ALA A 140 0.87 -9.84 4.43
CA ALA A 140 1.68 -8.76 4.96
C ALA A 140 3.15 -9.12 4.74
N GLY A 141 3.94 -8.22 4.17
CA GLY A 141 5.34 -8.55 3.89
C GLY A 141 6.20 -7.35 3.55
N VAL A 142 7.50 -7.58 3.65
CA VAL A 142 8.55 -6.66 3.23
C VAL A 142 9.01 -7.06 1.84
N LYS A 143 9.00 -6.12 0.90
CA LYS A 143 9.48 -6.34 -0.46
C LYS A 143 10.39 -5.20 -0.92
N GLN A 144 11.15 -5.50 -1.96
CA GLN A 144 11.84 -4.52 -2.79
C GLN A 144 11.66 -4.97 -4.25
N ASP A 145 11.12 -4.10 -5.11
CA ASP A 145 10.78 -4.48 -6.48
C ASP A 145 12.03 -4.56 -7.39
N ASP A 146 13.05 -3.74 -7.10
CA ASP A 146 14.38 -3.70 -7.73
C ASP A 146 15.41 -3.05 -6.79
N THR A 147 16.70 -3.27 -7.04
CA THR A 147 17.85 -2.76 -6.26
C THR A 147 17.85 -1.26 -6.02
N ASP A 148 17.35 -0.47 -6.98
CA ASP A 148 17.25 1.00 -6.86
C ASP A 148 15.88 1.49 -6.35
N THR A 149 14.96 0.58 -6.04
CA THR A 149 13.62 0.94 -5.54
C THR A 149 13.57 0.95 -4.02
N PRO A 150 12.64 1.71 -3.42
CA PRO A 150 12.46 1.73 -1.97
C PRO A 150 12.17 0.35 -1.42
N VAL A 151 12.69 0.08 -0.21
CA VAL A 151 12.22 -1.05 0.59
C VAL A 151 10.88 -0.68 1.19
N GLN A 152 9.91 -1.59 1.08
CA GLN A 152 8.52 -1.34 1.43
C GLN A 152 7.98 -2.41 2.35
N LEU A 153 7.20 -1.99 3.34
CA LEU A 153 6.32 -2.86 4.11
C LEU A 153 4.90 -2.70 3.58
N VAL A 154 4.36 -3.78 3.05
CA VAL A 154 3.07 -3.77 2.36
C VAL A 154 2.08 -4.76 2.97
N VAL A 155 0.79 -4.46 2.81
CA VAL A 155 -0.30 -5.41 2.99
C VAL A 155 -1.04 -5.54 1.67
N VAL A 156 -1.13 -6.75 1.14
CA VAL A 156 -1.75 -7.08 -0.14
C VAL A 156 -3.04 -7.85 0.10
N LEU A 157 -4.09 -7.49 -0.64
CA LEU A 157 -5.33 -8.25 -0.77
C LEU A 157 -5.60 -8.56 -2.24
N ARG A 158 -5.80 -9.83 -2.55
CA ARG A 158 -6.15 -10.29 -3.91
C ARG A 158 -7.08 -11.50 -3.90
N GLU A 159 -7.62 -11.84 -5.05
CA GLU A 159 -8.36 -13.10 -5.24
C GLU A 159 -7.43 -14.31 -5.19
N TYR A 160 -7.92 -15.41 -4.62
CA TYR A 160 -7.25 -16.70 -4.59
C TYR A 160 -7.49 -17.45 -5.91
N GLY A 161 -6.42 -18.00 -6.50
CA GLY A 161 -6.51 -18.87 -7.69
C GLY A 161 -6.49 -18.17 -9.05
N THR A 162 -6.41 -16.84 -9.12
CA THR A 162 -6.29 -16.12 -10.41
C THR A 162 -4.92 -16.27 -11.08
N ASP A 163 -3.86 -16.60 -10.34
CA ASP A 163 -2.52 -16.84 -10.92
C ASP A 163 -2.31 -18.27 -11.45
N GLN A 164 -3.06 -19.26 -10.93
CA GLN A 164 -2.89 -20.68 -11.29
C GLN A 164 -3.38 -20.99 -12.73
N VAL A 165 -4.30 -20.18 -13.28
CA VAL A 165 -4.83 -20.38 -14.65
C VAL A 165 -3.80 -20.02 -15.72
N ARG A 166 -2.76 -19.25 -15.39
CA ARG A 166 -1.76 -18.78 -16.36
C ARG A 166 -0.64 -19.77 -16.67
N ARG A 167 -0.35 -20.73 -15.76
CA ARG A 167 0.68 -21.77 -16.01
C ARG A 167 0.20 -22.89 -16.95
N SER A 168 -1.11 -23.02 -17.15
CA SER A 168 -1.71 -24.10 -17.96
C SER A 168 -1.93 -23.74 -19.45
N ARG A 169 -1.68 -22.50 -19.87
CA ARG A 169 -1.80 -22.08 -21.28
C ARG A 169 -0.57 -21.29 -21.70
N GLY A 170 0.39 -21.99 -22.29
CA GLY A 170 1.56 -21.40 -22.92
C GLY A 170 1.17 -20.36 -23.98
N GLY A 171 1.88 -19.24 -23.97
CA GLY A 171 1.73 -18.17 -24.95
C GLY A 171 2.65 -17.01 -24.59
N VAL A 172 3.74 -16.90 -25.35
CA VAL A 172 4.78 -15.86 -25.32
C VAL A 172 4.21 -14.50 -24.89
N ARG A 173 4.65 -13.99 -23.73
CA ARG A 173 4.25 -12.67 -23.24
C ARG A 173 5.33 -11.66 -23.60
N ALA A 174 4.93 -10.60 -24.31
CA ALA A 174 5.71 -9.38 -24.41
C ALA A 174 6.04 -8.89 -22.99
N ALA A 175 7.31 -8.55 -22.75
CA ALA A 175 7.77 -7.94 -21.52
C ALA A 175 6.92 -6.70 -21.24
N SER A 176 5.94 -6.84 -20.34
CA SER A 176 5.32 -5.70 -19.70
C SER A 176 6.36 -5.19 -18.74
N VAL A 177 7.12 -4.18 -19.18
CA VAL A 177 8.00 -3.43 -18.30
C VAL A 177 7.11 -2.75 -17.28
N SER A 178 7.12 -3.26 -16.05
CA SER A 178 6.56 -2.59 -14.89
C SER A 178 7.24 -1.22 -14.78
N PRO A 179 6.52 -0.09 -14.88
CA PRO A 179 7.09 1.16 -14.43
C PRO A 179 7.25 1.08 -12.91
N ALA A 180 8.44 1.46 -12.42
CA ALA A 180 8.75 1.53 -11.00
C ALA A 180 7.63 2.25 -10.21
N PRO A 181 7.37 1.85 -8.95
CA PRO A 181 6.43 2.57 -8.10
C PRO A 181 6.86 4.04 -8.03
N ALA A 182 5.97 4.94 -8.46
CA ALA A 182 6.24 6.36 -8.32
C ALA A 182 6.29 6.71 -6.83
N PRO A 183 7.27 7.50 -6.37
CA PRO A 183 7.34 7.91 -4.99
C PRO A 183 6.02 8.57 -4.59
N PRO A 184 5.55 8.37 -3.35
CA PRO A 184 4.33 9.00 -2.87
C PRO A 184 4.45 10.52 -3.01
N PRO A 185 3.31 11.23 -3.18
CA PRO A 185 3.33 12.68 -3.29
C PRO A 185 4.04 13.28 -2.07
N PRO A 186 4.85 14.35 -2.25
CA PRO A 186 5.49 15.02 -1.12
C PRO A 186 4.43 15.47 -0.11
N PRO A 187 4.77 15.53 1.19
CA PRO A 187 3.84 15.99 2.21
C PRO A 187 3.27 17.35 1.80
N ALA A 188 1.94 17.49 1.89
CA ALA A 188 1.26 18.74 1.60
C ALA A 188 1.98 19.87 2.33
N THR A 189 2.46 20.85 1.56
CA THR A 189 3.11 22.03 2.11
C THR A 189 2.13 22.65 3.12
N PRO A 190 2.53 22.92 4.38
CA PRO A 190 1.63 23.53 5.33
C PRO A 190 1.10 24.82 4.72
N ALA A 191 -0.22 24.93 4.63
CA ALA A 191 -0.88 26.13 4.12
C ALA A 191 -0.33 27.33 4.89
N THR A 192 0.27 28.26 4.15
CA THR A 192 0.69 29.57 4.68
C THR A 192 -0.49 30.15 5.45
N ALA A 193 -0.32 30.30 6.76
CA ALA A 193 -1.33 30.89 7.62
C ALA A 193 -1.76 32.25 7.03
N PRO A 194 -3.06 32.58 7.01
CA PRO A 194 -3.48 33.90 6.57
C PRO A 194 -2.86 34.94 7.50
N THR A 195 -2.06 35.83 6.92
CA THR A 195 -1.58 37.04 7.60
C THR A 195 -2.76 37.80 8.15
N VAL A 196 -2.97 37.71 9.46
CA VAL A 196 -3.94 38.53 10.18
C VAL A 196 -3.46 39.98 10.09
N PRO A 197 -4.23 40.92 9.51
CA PRO A 197 -3.84 42.31 9.50
C PRO A 197 -3.83 42.83 10.95
N VAL A 198 -2.65 43.26 11.40
CA VAL A 198 -2.47 43.97 12.67
C VAL A 198 -3.30 45.24 12.64
N ARG A 199 -4.35 45.26 13.46
CA ARG A 199 -5.21 46.43 13.65
C ARG A 199 -4.42 47.47 14.43
N ALA A 200 -4.04 48.57 13.78
CA ALA A 200 -3.38 49.70 14.42
C ALA A 200 -4.28 50.30 15.53
N CYS A 201 -3.76 50.38 16.75
CA CYS A 201 -4.36 51.17 17.82
C CYS A 201 -4.25 52.66 17.49
N PRO A 202 -5.30 53.48 17.64
CA PRO A 202 -5.19 54.92 17.51
C PRO A 202 -4.39 55.47 18.70
N SER A 203 -3.25 56.09 18.39
CA SER A 203 -2.46 56.86 19.33
C SER A 203 -3.27 58.08 19.80
N THR A 204 -3.57 58.13 21.09
CA THR A 204 -4.19 59.29 21.73
C THR A 204 -3.06 60.27 22.05
N GLY A 205 -3.00 61.40 21.35
CA GLY A 205 -2.03 62.46 21.62
C GLY A 205 -2.33 63.17 22.95
N PRO A 206 -1.31 63.74 23.63
CA PRO A 206 -1.55 64.58 24.78
C PRO A 206 -1.93 66.02 24.36
N LEU A 207 -2.68 66.65 25.25
CA LEU A 207 -3.17 68.04 25.25
C LEU A 207 -2.10 69.09 24.93
#